data_AF-A0A9E5BDT4-F1
#
_entry.id   AF-A0A9E5BDT4-F1
#
_cell.length_a   1.000
_cell.length_b   1.000
_cell.length_c   1.000
_cell.angle_alpha   90.00
_cell.angle_beta   90.00
_cell.angle_gamma   90.00
#
_symmetry.space_group_name_H-M   'P 1'
#
loop_
_entity.id
_entity.type
_entity.pdbx_description
1 polymer ?
#
loop_
_entity_poly.entity_id
_entity_poly.type
_entity_poly.pdbx_seq_one_letter_code
_entity_poly.pdbx_strand_id
1 'polypeptide(L)'
;MIRETRTELVGRGRVVDEPTLVEFGEDVHPSMLARRTTRMADHLHYVAQRGNEMAQPELNLYDALLVQALASADLGSQINVTVLEGLARNLAERGVVHDLTKDLSLRPSRDAVALRILGAAHREVLAGRAPLLARHYPSVGGSPGPTLVEDFLDVLQNNRAAIVDGLGRTVQTNEVGRTTMLVTGLAHFGRTHGVESFHFREVGSSSGLNLLFDRFFFENDGRVFGDRDSRVRFTADTWGTPKVDISGCPTVVSRAGCDIAPLDIRDPERRLTLLSFVWPDQQQRFDRLHAALEIASTSPLYQVPTEADAADWIDAQLGDVADEPVVVFHSIVWQYFSQETKDRFRAALRRRGEQRRAPLAWLRMEPAGAAPDLKITVWTDGTVVEDDHALATSSYHGIGTRRI
;
A
#
# COMPACT_ATOMS: atom_id res chain seq x y z
N MET A 1 -71.93 7.81 -15.15
CA MET A 1 -73.07 7.08 -15.71
C MET A 1 -72.50 6.04 -16.68
N ILE A 2 -72.69 4.74 -16.38
CA ILE A 2 -72.78 3.60 -17.33
C ILE A 2 -71.47 3.20 -18.08
N ARG A 3 -70.80 2.10 -17.63
CA ARG A 3 -70.69 0.74 -18.26
C ARG A 3 -69.68 0.70 -19.44
N GLU A 4 -68.88 -0.33 -19.73
CA GLU A 4 -68.96 -1.76 -19.47
C GLU A 4 -67.59 -2.44 -19.78
N THR A 5 -67.23 -3.44 -18.95
CA THR A 5 -66.60 -4.77 -19.22
C THR A 5 -65.34 -5.06 -20.07
N ARG A 6 -64.53 -5.95 -19.44
CA ARG A 6 -63.82 -7.17 -19.94
C ARG A 6 -62.47 -6.99 -20.66
N THR A 7 -61.40 -7.79 -20.47
CA THR A 7 -61.14 -9.12 -19.87
C THR A 7 -59.63 -9.27 -19.55
N GLU A 8 -59.33 -10.02 -18.49
CA GLU A 8 -58.13 -10.83 -18.11
C GLU A 8 -56.83 -10.79 -18.97
N LEU A 9 -55.65 -10.70 -18.34
CA LEU A 9 -54.83 -11.85 -17.87
C LEU A 9 -53.42 -11.39 -17.43
N VAL A 10 -53.11 -11.69 -16.16
CA VAL A 10 -51.84 -12.18 -15.58
C VAL A 10 -50.51 -11.80 -16.26
N GLY A 11 -49.70 -11.03 -15.51
CA GLY A 11 -48.25 -10.93 -15.74
C GLY A 11 -47.58 -10.13 -14.63
N ARG A 12 -47.19 -10.80 -13.54
CA ARG A 12 -46.42 -10.19 -12.44
C ARG A 12 -45.03 -9.78 -12.96
N GLY A 13 -44.82 -8.48 -13.12
CA GLY A 13 -43.50 -7.86 -13.27
C GLY A 13 -43.52 -6.53 -12.52
N ARG A 14 -42.90 -6.50 -11.34
CA ARG A 14 -42.74 -5.27 -10.55
C ARG A 14 -41.69 -4.42 -11.27
N VAL A 15 -42.15 -3.38 -11.96
CA VAL A 15 -41.32 -2.27 -12.43
C VAL A 15 -40.70 -1.64 -11.18
N VAL A 16 -39.37 -1.57 -11.14
CA VAL A 16 -38.64 -0.80 -10.13
C VAL A 16 -38.49 0.60 -10.72
N ASP A 17 -39.16 1.56 -10.10
CA ASP A 17 -39.11 2.98 -10.45
C ASP A 17 -37.68 3.53 -10.39
N GLU A 18 -37.31 4.32 -11.39
CA GLU A 18 -36.14 5.21 -11.36
C GLU A 18 -36.34 6.29 -10.28
N PRO A 19 -35.33 6.65 -9.47
CA PRO A 19 -35.47 7.75 -8.54
C PRO A 19 -35.21 9.09 -9.24
N THR A 20 -36.27 9.88 -9.30
CA THR A 20 -36.30 11.30 -9.64
C THR A 20 -35.31 12.10 -8.80
N LEU A 21 -34.51 12.95 -9.46
CA LEU A 21 -33.70 14.00 -8.83
C LEU A 21 -34.60 14.93 -8.02
N VAL A 22 -34.31 15.07 -6.73
CA VAL A 22 -34.92 16.11 -5.90
C VAL A 22 -33.82 17.06 -5.43
N GLU A 23 -33.85 18.28 -5.95
CA GLU A 23 -33.09 19.41 -5.42
C GLU A 23 -33.66 19.77 -4.03
N PHE A 24 -32.80 19.83 -3.02
CA PHE A 24 -33.13 20.42 -1.72
C PHE A 24 -32.02 21.38 -1.29
N GLY A 25 -32.44 22.61 -1.00
CA GLY A 25 -31.62 23.73 -0.59
C GLY A 25 -31.10 23.66 0.85
N GLU A 26 -30.38 24.73 1.16
CA GLU A 26 -29.55 25.03 2.33
C GLU A 26 -30.23 24.74 3.69
N ASP A 27 -29.57 23.89 4.50
CA ASP A 27 -29.35 23.99 5.97
C ASP A 27 -29.01 22.62 6.56
N VAL A 28 -27.74 22.40 6.95
CA VAL A 28 -27.27 21.11 7.49
C VAL A 28 -27.30 21.11 9.02
N HIS A 29 -28.31 20.46 9.58
CA HIS A 29 -28.48 20.29 11.03
C HIS A 29 -27.53 19.21 11.61
N PRO A 30 -26.94 19.38 12.82
CA PRO A 30 -25.95 18.44 13.41
C PRO A 30 -26.42 16.98 13.55
N SER A 31 -27.73 16.74 13.66
CA SER A 31 -28.31 15.39 13.72
C SER A 31 -28.30 14.65 12.37
N MET A 32 -28.16 15.37 11.24
CA MET A 32 -27.93 14.78 9.92
C MET A 32 -26.47 14.33 9.74
N LEU A 33 -25.49 15.02 10.33
CA LEU A 33 -24.10 14.57 10.38
C LEU A 33 -23.97 13.26 11.16
N ALA A 34 -24.61 13.15 12.32
CA ALA A 34 -24.59 11.94 13.15
C ALA A 34 -25.24 10.72 12.45
N ARG A 35 -26.32 10.93 11.69
CA ARG A 35 -26.97 9.86 10.89
C ARG A 35 -26.18 9.51 9.62
N ARG A 36 -25.45 10.46 9.02
CA ARG A 36 -24.49 10.19 7.93
C ARG A 36 -23.31 9.37 8.44
N THR A 37 -22.75 9.66 9.62
CA THR A 37 -21.62 8.92 10.18
C THR A 37 -21.94 7.45 10.50
N THR A 38 -23.15 7.12 10.99
CA THR A 38 -23.51 5.72 11.27
C THR A 38 -23.76 4.90 9.99
N ARG A 39 -24.45 5.50 8.99
CA ARG A 39 -24.68 4.84 7.69
C ARG A 39 -23.39 4.73 6.86
N MET A 40 -22.44 5.65 7.07
CA MET A 40 -21.12 5.64 6.48
C MET A 40 -20.21 4.63 7.17
N ALA A 41 -20.29 4.44 8.50
CA ALA A 41 -19.58 3.37 9.20
C ALA A 41 -20.01 1.97 8.69
N ASP A 42 -21.32 1.74 8.50
CA ASP A 42 -21.82 0.49 7.93
C ASP A 42 -21.43 0.31 6.45
N HIS A 43 -21.43 1.39 5.66
CA HIS A 43 -20.99 1.37 4.27
C HIS A 43 -19.47 1.20 4.14
N LEU A 44 -18.68 1.72 5.08
CA LEU A 44 -17.22 1.63 5.09
C LEU A 44 -16.74 0.27 5.63
N HIS A 45 -17.46 -0.32 6.58
CA HIS A 45 -17.28 -1.72 6.96
C HIS A 45 -17.59 -2.65 5.77
N TYR A 46 -18.57 -2.28 4.94
CA TYR A 46 -18.87 -2.96 3.67
C TYR A 46 -17.81 -2.74 2.57
N VAL A 47 -17.21 -1.54 2.49
CA VAL A 47 -16.17 -1.17 1.48
C VAL A 47 -14.79 -1.76 1.79
N ALA A 48 -14.42 -1.89 3.07
CA ALA A 48 -13.17 -2.53 3.48
C ALA A 48 -13.17 -4.06 3.30
N GLN A 49 -14.35 -4.69 3.26
CA GLN A 49 -14.50 -6.15 3.24
C GLN A 49 -14.49 -6.79 1.85
N ARG A 50 -14.76 -6.04 0.76
CA ARG A 50 -14.69 -6.60 -0.60
C ARG A 50 -13.38 -6.27 -1.28
N GLY A 51 -12.46 -7.23 -1.22
CA GLY A 51 -11.43 -7.38 -2.23
C GLY A 51 -12.09 -7.55 -3.61
N ASN A 52 -11.85 -6.57 -4.48
CA ASN A 52 -11.80 -6.70 -5.94
C ASN A 52 -13.03 -7.35 -6.63
N GLU A 53 -13.97 -6.52 -7.13
CA GLU A 53 -14.77 -6.81 -8.34
C GLU A 53 -15.66 -5.64 -8.83
N MET A 54 -15.84 -4.56 -8.06
CA MET A 54 -16.44 -3.31 -8.56
C MET A 54 -15.48 -2.15 -8.33
N ALA A 55 -15.31 -1.29 -9.35
CA ALA A 55 -14.58 -0.04 -9.18
C ALA A 55 -15.22 0.74 -8.03
N GLN A 56 -14.46 0.97 -6.96
CA GLN A 56 -14.94 1.78 -5.84
C GLN A 56 -15.34 3.17 -6.37
N PRO A 57 -16.50 3.71 -5.97
CA PRO A 57 -16.90 5.03 -6.40
C PRO A 57 -15.85 6.06 -5.95
N GLU A 58 -15.50 6.97 -6.86
CA GLU A 58 -14.61 8.08 -6.53
C GLU A 58 -15.29 8.95 -5.47
N LEU A 59 -14.63 9.13 -4.32
CA LEU A 59 -15.17 9.94 -3.23
C LEU A 59 -14.90 11.42 -3.49
N ASN A 60 -15.74 12.30 -2.96
CA ASN A 60 -15.35 13.69 -2.81
C ASN A 60 -14.22 13.81 -1.76
N LEU A 61 -13.51 14.94 -1.76
CA LEU A 61 -12.35 15.12 -0.90
C LEU A 61 -12.69 15.06 0.60
N TYR A 62 -13.86 15.57 1.01
CA TYR A 62 -14.29 15.54 2.41
C TYR A 62 -14.44 14.09 2.91
N ASP A 63 -15.15 13.25 2.16
CA ASP A 63 -15.35 11.86 2.53
C ASP A 63 -14.03 11.07 2.46
N ALA A 64 -13.18 11.33 1.46
CA ALA A 64 -11.87 10.70 1.35
C ALA A 64 -10.96 11.01 2.56
N LEU A 65 -10.98 12.25 3.09
CA LEU A 65 -10.24 12.62 4.30
C LEU A 65 -10.73 11.84 5.52
N LEU A 66 -12.05 11.72 5.71
CA LEU A 66 -12.62 10.99 6.85
C LEU A 66 -12.39 9.47 6.75
N VAL A 67 -12.48 8.90 5.55
CA VAL A 67 -12.15 7.48 5.32
C VAL A 67 -10.67 7.22 5.65
N GLN A 68 -9.77 8.09 5.23
CA GLN A 68 -8.36 7.97 5.58
C GLN A 68 -8.12 8.15 7.08
N ALA A 69 -8.92 8.98 7.78
CA ALA A 69 -8.83 9.14 9.23
C ALA A 69 -9.16 7.82 9.94
N LEU A 70 -10.25 7.16 9.56
CA LEU A 70 -10.63 5.84 10.09
C LEU A 70 -9.53 4.80 9.84
N ALA A 71 -9.02 4.72 8.61
CA ALA A 71 -7.90 3.84 8.30
C ALA A 71 -6.63 4.16 9.11
N SER A 72 -6.40 5.44 9.43
CA SER A 72 -5.28 5.87 10.29
C SER A 72 -5.47 5.46 11.74
N ALA A 73 -6.70 5.52 12.26
CA ALA A 73 -7.02 5.01 13.59
C ALA A 73 -6.78 3.50 13.69
N ASP A 74 -7.26 2.73 12.72
CA ASP A 74 -7.08 1.27 12.67
C ASP A 74 -5.61 0.87 12.56
N LEU A 75 -4.78 1.69 11.91
CA LEU A 75 -3.35 1.50 11.76
C LEU A 75 -2.51 2.22 12.84
N GLY A 76 -3.15 2.79 13.86
CA GLY A 76 -2.51 3.29 15.07
C GLY A 76 -1.83 4.66 14.94
N SER A 77 -2.37 5.58 14.14
CA SER A 77 -1.89 6.97 14.07
C SER A 77 -2.95 7.97 14.52
N GLN A 78 -2.80 8.44 15.75
CA GLN A 78 -3.69 9.45 16.31
C GLN A 78 -3.39 10.84 15.73
N ILE A 79 -2.14 11.12 15.35
CA ILE A 79 -1.78 12.38 14.71
C ILE A 79 -2.52 12.54 13.39
N ASN A 80 -2.50 11.50 12.55
CA ASN A 80 -3.19 11.56 11.26
C ASN A 80 -4.70 11.64 11.42
N VAL A 81 -5.30 10.94 12.39
CA VAL A 81 -6.74 11.07 12.71
C VAL A 81 -7.07 12.54 12.99
N THR A 82 -6.39 13.15 13.96
CA THR A 82 -6.64 14.53 14.38
C THR A 82 -6.43 15.53 13.23
N VAL A 83 -5.36 15.37 12.45
CA VAL A 83 -5.09 16.23 11.30
C VAL A 83 -6.19 16.07 10.24
N LEU A 84 -6.52 14.85 9.82
CA LEU A 84 -7.47 14.59 8.73
C LEU A 84 -8.89 15.08 9.08
N GLU A 85 -9.34 14.89 10.32
CA GLU A 85 -10.61 15.46 10.80
C GLU A 85 -10.57 16.99 10.81
N GLY A 86 -9.43 17.58 11.19
CA GLY A 86 -9.18 19.01 11.08
C GLY A 86 -9.27 19.53 9.64
N LEU A 87 -8.63 18.84 8.69
CA LEU A 87 -8.69 19.18 7.27
C LEU A 87 -10.10 19.07 6.70
N ALA A 88 -10.86 18.04 7.09
CA ALA A 88 -12.24 17.86 6.65
C ALA A 88 -13.14 19.01 7.13
N ARG A 89 -13.02 19.43 8.40
CA ARG A 89 -13.73 20.61 8.93
C ARG A 89 -13.33 21.89 8.20
N ASN A 90 -12.03 22.13 8.04
CA ASN A 90 -11.53 23.30 7.33
C ASN A 90 -12.01 23.36 5.87
N LEU A 91 -12.09 22.22 5.18
CA LEU A 91 -12.64 22.11 3.84
C LEU A 91 -14.14 22.46 3.80
N ALA A 92 -14.93 21.95 4.75
CA ALA A 92 -16.37 22.23 4.85
C ALA A 92 -16.67 23.72 5.10
N GLU A 93 -15.79 24.39 5.85
CA GLU A 93 -15.84 25.83 6.13
C GLU A 93 -15.26 26.69 5.00
N ARG A 94 -14.86 26.08 3.87
CA ARG A 94 -14.20 26.75 2.73
C ARG A 94 -12.89 27.47 3.09
N GLY A 95 -12.13 26.91 4.03
CA GLY A 95 -10.82 27.42 4.45
C GLY A 95 -9.66 27.06 3.50
N VAL A 96 -8.42 27.07 4.01
CA VAL A 96 -7.19 26.84 3.22
C VAL A 96 -7.22 25.54 2.42
N VAL A 97 -7.82 24.45 2.93
CA VAL A 97 -7.90 23.18 2.19
C VAL A 97 -8.76 23.34 0.93
N HIS A 98 -9.86 24.08 1.00
CA HIS A 98 -10.69 24.41 -0.16
C HIS A 98 -9.89 25.25 -1.16
N ASP A 99 -9.22 26.32 -0.71
CA ASP A 99 -8.45 27.20 -1.59
C ASP A 99 -7.21 26.56 -2.23
N LEU A 100 -6.63 25.57 -1.55
CA LEU A 100 -5.54 24.76 -2.07
C LEU A 100 -6.02 23.83 -3.20
N THR A 101 -7.24 23.30 -3.11
CA THR A 101 -7.70 22.17 -3.94
C THR A 101 -8.77 22.52 -4.96
N LYS A 102 -9.45 23.66 -4.85
CA LYS A 102 -10.59 24.05 -5.72
C LYS A 102 -10.28 24.07 -7.22
N ASP A 103 -9.04 24.38 -7.59
CA ASP A 103 -8.61 24.48 -9.00
C ASP A 103 -7.86 23.22 -9.47
N LEU A 104 -7.72 22.21 -8.61
CA LEU A 104 -7.02 20.97 -8.93
C LEU A 104 -8.01 19.91 -9.41
N SER A 105 -7.68 19.25 -10.53
CA SER A 105 -8.41 18.06 -10.97
C SER A 105 -7.92 16.85 -10.15
N LEU A 106 -8.62 16.58 -9.05
CA LEU A 106 -8.26 15.52 -8.11
C LEU A 106 -9.21 14.33 -8.24
N ARG A 107 -8.67 13.12 -8.04
CA ARG A 107 -9.44 11.91 -7.74
C ARG A 107 -9.08 11.48 -6.31
N PRO A 108 -9.74 12.06 -5.28
CA PRO A 108 -9.35 11.92 -3.88
C PRO A 108 -9.03 10.49 -3.42
N SER A 109 -9.87 9.52 -3.77
CA SER A 109 -9.67 8.12 -3.42
C SER A 109 -8.58 7.48 -4.27
N ARG A 110 -8.70 7.59 -5.60
CA ARG A 110 -7.81 6.89 -6.53
C ARG A 110 -6.37 7.39 -6.45
N ASP A 111 -6.19 8.69 -6.27
CA ASP A 111 -4.88 9.31 -6.17
C ASP A 111 -4.35 9.29 -4.73
N ALA A 112 -5.13 8.83 -3.75
CA ALA A 112 -4.80 8.86 -2.32
C ALA A 112 -4.42 10.27 -1.84
N VAL A 113 -5.24 11.26 -2.20
CA VAL A 113 -4.95 12.69 -1.96
C VAL A 113 -4.69 12.98 -0.49
N ALA A 114 -5.46 12.38 0.42
CA ALA A 114 -5.26 12.53 1.86
C ALA A 114 -3.83 12.17 2.29
N LEU A 115 -3.30 11.03 1.81
CA LEU A 115 -1.92 10.60 2.10
C LEU A 115 -0.88 11.51 1.43
N ARG A 116 -1.17 12.06 0.24
CA ARG A 116 -0.28 13.03 -0.42
C ARG A 116 -0.18 14.35 0.34
N ILE A 117 -1.29 14.85 0.89
CA ILE A 117 -1.28 16.06 1.73
C ILE A 117 -0.43 15.82 2.99
N LEU A 118 -0.67 14.69 3.69
CA LEU A 118 0.10 14.31 4.88
C LEU A 118 1.60 14.17 4.57
N GLY A 119 1.93 13.44 3.49
CA GLY A 119 3.31 13.26 3.05
C GLY A 119 4.00 14.57 2.66
N ALA A 120 3.30 15.44 1.93
CA ALA A 120 3.84 16.74 1.54
C ALA A 120 4.16 17.63 2.77
N ALA A 121 3.26 17.68 3.76
CA ALA A 121 3.50 18.42 4.99
C ALA A 121 4.62 17.80 5.84
N HIS A 122 4.67 16.46 5.97
CA HIS A 122 5.74 15.79 6.68
C HIS A 122 7.11 15.99 5.99
N ARG A 123 7.14 16.08 4.66
CA ARG A 123 8.35 16.41 3.91
C ARG A 123 8.88 17.81 4.27
N GLU A 124 7.99 18.80 4.44
CA GLU A 124 8.38 20.14 4.89
C GLU A 124 8.92 20.14 6.33
N VAL A 125 8.36 19.31 7.21
CA VAL A 125 8.88 19.09 8.57
C VAL A 125 10.28 18.48 8.53
N LEU A 126 10.47 17.38 7.79
CA LEU A 126 11.75 16.69 7.69
C LEU A 126 12.83 17.57 7.04
N ALA A 127 12.45 18.48 6.15
CA ALA A 127 13.36 19.46 5.56
C ALA A 127 13.70 20.65 6.47
N GLY A 128 13.12 20.73 7.68
CA GLY A 128 13.30 21.86 8.59
C GLY A 128 12.56 23.13 8.18
N ARG A 129 11.62 23.06 7.24
CA ARG A 129 10.85 24.21 6.72
C ARG A 129 9.51 24.42 7.42
N ALA A 130 9.13 23.53 8.33
CA ALA A 130 7.92 23.63 9.14
C ALA A 130 8.22 23.44 10.64
N PRO A 131 8.99 24.35 11.28
CA PRO A 131 9.48 24.16 12.65
C PRO A 131 8.38 24.16 13.72
N LEU A 132 7.22 24.78 13.48
CA LEU A 132 6.09 24.72 14.42
C LEU A 132 5.42 23.34 14.36
N LEU A 133 5.06 22.87 13.15
CA LEU A 133 4.51 21.53 12.96
C LEU A 133 5.48 20.43 13.43
N ALA A 134 6.79 20.62 13.27
CA ALA A 134 7.82 19.69 13.75
C ALA A 134 7.72 19.41 15.26
N ARG A 135 7.27 20.39 16.07
CA ARG A 135 7.09 20.21 17.52
C ARG A 135 6.05 19.15 17.85
N HIS A 136 5.18 18.81 16.91
CA HIS A 136 4.16 17.79 17.08
C HIS A 136 4.54 16.39 16.60
N TYR A 137 5.67 16.25 15.89
CA TYR A 137 6.00 15.04 15.14
C TYR A 137 7.06 14.20 15.88
N PRO A 138 6.70 13.03 16.44
CA PRO A 138 7.66 12.15 17.12
C PRO A 138 8.85 11.75 16.25
N SER A 139 8.65 11.56 14.94
CA SER A 139 9.70 11.26 13.96
C SER A 139 10.88 12.24 13.96
N VAL A 140 10.70 13.46 14.45
CA VAL A 140 11.74 14.49 14.60
C VAL A 140 11.89 14.98 16.06
N GLY A 141 11.43 14.17 17.03
CA GLY A 141 11.55 14.44 18.46
C GLY A 141 10.46 15.32 19.07
N GLY A 142 9.39 15.61 18.32
CA GLY A 142 8.23 16.34 18.79
C GLY A 142 7.22 15.48 19.57
N SER A 143 6.14 16.09 20.02
CA SER A 143 4.99 15.42 20.65
C SER A 143 3.70 16.17 20.33
N PRO A 144 2.60 15.49 19.95
CA PRO A 144 1.37 16.15 19.54
C PRO A 144 0.82 17.03 20.66
N GLY A 145 0.37 18.23 20.28
CA GLY A 145 -0.10 19.26 21.20
C GLY A 145 -1.40 19.89 20.70
N PRO A 146 -1.99 20.83 21.46
CA PRO A 146 -3.31 21.37 21.17
C PRO A 146 -3.38 22.18 19.87
N THR A 147 -2.25 22.68 19.35
CA THR A 147 -2.15 23.48 18.13
C THR A 147 -1.85 22.67 16.86
N LEU A 148 -1.86 21.32 16.95
CA LEU A 148 -1.43 20.45 15.85
C LEU A 148 -2.17 20.74 14.53
N VAL A 149 -3.48 20.97 14.58
CA VAL A 149 -4.27 21.21 13.37
C VAL A 149 -3.97 22.60 12.82
N GLU A 150 -3.90 23.61 13.67
CA GLU A 150 -3.57 24.99 13.31
C GLU A 150 -2.19 25.07 12.66
N ASP A 151 -1.17 24.49 13.30
CA ASP A 151 0.20 24.47 12.78
C ASP A 151 0.32 23.67 11.46
N PHE A 152 -0.56 22.66 11.25
CA PHE A 152 -0.63 21.94 9.97
C PHE A 152 -1.26 22.79 8.86
N LEU A 153 -2.38 23.46 9.15
CA LEU A 153 -3.06 24.36 8.21
C LEU A 153 -2.15 25.53 7.80
N ASP A 154 -1.36 26.06 8.74
CA ASP A 154 -0.35 27.09 8.47
C ASP A 154 0.71 26.62 7.47
N VAL A 155 1.13 25.34 7.53
CA VAL A 155 2.03 24.76 6.52
C VAL A 155 1.34 24.69 5.15
N LEU A 156 0.06 24.30 5.09
CA LEU A 156 -0.67 24.28 3.82
C LEU A 156 -0.78 25.67 3.18
N GLN A 157 -0.99 26.70 4.02
CA GLN A 157 -1.10 28.08 3.58
C GLN A 157 0.24 28.66 3.13
N ASN A 158 1.27 28.54 3.97
CA ASN A 158 2.54 29.23 3.77
C ASN A 158 3.50 28.48 2.84
N ASN A 159 3.35 27.15 2.70
CA ASN A 159 4.20 26.31 1.84
C ASN A 159 3.42 25.80 0.62
N ARG A 160 2.42 26.56 0.14
CA ARG A 160 1.46 26.17 -0.91
C ARG A 160 2.12 25.53 -2.13
N ALA A 161 3.19 26.13 -2.67
CA ALA A 161 3.86 25.62 -3.86
C ALA A 161 4.44 24.20 -3.64
N ALA A 162 5.07 23.97 -2.47
CA ALA A 162 5.61 22.67 -2.12
C ALA A 162 4.51 21.63 -1.87
N ILE A 163 3.37 22.04 -1.29
CA ILE A 163 2.22 21.15 -1.09
C ILE A 163 1.58 20.76 -2.42
N VAL A 164 1.39 21.71 -3.34
CA VAL A 164 0.87 21.42 -4.69
C VAL A 164 1.81 20.51 -5.47
N ASP A 165 3.13 20.72 -5.39
CA ASP A 165 4.12 19.78 -5.95
C ASP A 165 3.98 18.38 -5.33
N GLY A 166 3.86 18.30 -4.00
CA GLY A 166 3.66 17.05 -3.28
C GLY A 166 2.37 16.31 -3.69
N LEU A 167 1.28 17.02 -3.95
CA LEU A 167 0.03 16.45 -4.48
C LEU A 167 0.20 15.83 -5.87
N GLY A 168 1.15 16.30 -6.67
CA GLY A 168 1.50 15.72 -7.97
C GLY A 168 2.28 14.40 -7.88
N ARG A 169 2.88 14.08 -6.72
CA ARG A 169 3.70 12.89 -6.53
C ARG A 169 2.84 11.69 -6.14
N THR A 170 3.11 10.53 -6.72
CA THR A 170 2.49 9.28 -6.28
C THR A 170 2.89 8.95 -4.83
N VAL A 171 2.05 8.19 -4.13
CA VAL A 171 2.40 7.68 -2.80
C VAL A 171 3.57 6.71 -2.96
N GLN A 172 4.65 6.95 -2.20
CA GLN A 172 5.91 6.20 -2.32
C GLN A 172 6.22 5.50 -1.01
N THR A 173 5.54 4.36 -0.78
CA THR A 173 5.73 3.54 0.43
C THR A 173 6.66 2.38 0.13
N ASN A 174 7.95 2.48 0.50
CA ASN A 174 8.86 1.34 0.49
C ASN A 174 8.88 0.65 1.88
N GLU A 175 7.84 -0.13 2.20
CA GLU A 175 7.69 -0.74 3.52
C GLU A 175 8.57 -1.99 3.71
N VAL A 176 9.70 -1.80 4.38
CA VAL A 176 10.71 -2.84 4.68
C VAL A 176 10.14 -4.00 5.49
N GLY A 177 9.14 -3.75 6.33
CA GLY A 177 8.50 -4.79 7.14
C GLY A 177 7.84 -5.89 6.33
N ARG A 178 7.44 -5.62 5.07
CA ARG A 178 6.85 -6.63 4.18
C ARG A 178 7.83 -7.73 3.77
N THR A 179 9.12 -7.56 4.03
CA THR A 179 10.12 -8.61 3.82
C THR A 179 9.91 -9.83 4.74
N THR A 180 9.16 -9.73 5.84
CA THR A 180 8.78 -10.90 6.66
C THR A 180 7.90 -11.88 5.87
N MET A 181 6.97 -11.36 5.06
CA MET A 181 6.12 -12.14 4.15
C MET A 181 6.95 -12.69 2.99
N LEU A 182 7.88 -11.90 2.44
CA LEU A 182 8.83 -12.39 1.43
C LEU A 182 9.65 -13.58 1.96
N VAL A 183 10.27 -13.46 3.13
CA VAL A 183 11.06 -14.53 3.76
C VAL A 183 10.19 -15.76 4.03
N THR A 184 8.95 -15.58 4.47
CA THR A 184 7.99 -16.68 4.64
C THR A 184 7.75 -17.45 3.34
N GLY A 185 7.51 -16.73 2.24
CA GLY A 185 7.29 -17.32 0.93
C GLY A 185 8.53 -17.98 0.35
N LEU A 186 9.70 -17.36 0.51
CA LEU A 186 10.98 -17.92 0.08
C LEU A 186 11.35 -19.20 0.84
N ALA A 187 11.11 -19.22 2.15
CA ALA A 187 11.34 -20.39 2.98
C ALA A 187 10.45 -21.57 2.54
N HIS A 188 9.16 -21.31 2.28
CA HIS A 188 8.25 -22.30 1.70
C HIS A 188 8.76 -22.78 0.34
N PHE A 189 9.09 -21.85 -0.56
CA PHE A 189 9.54 -22.18 -1.91
C PHE A 189 10.79 -23.06 -1.91
N GLY A 190 11.79 -22.73 -1.09
CA GLY A 190 13.03 -23.51 -0.97
C GLY A 190 12.79 -24.92 -0.44
N ARG A 191 12.01 -25.06 0.64
CA ARG A 191 11.73 -26.37 1.25
C ARG A 191 10.83 -27.26 0.39
N THR A 192 9.75 -26.70 -0.15
CA THR A 192 8.72 -27.48 -0.85
C THR A 192 9.16 -27.90 -2.25
N HIS A 193 9.96 -27.07 -2.94
CA HIS A 193 10.41 -27.35 -4.31
C HIS A 193 11.89 -27.70 -4.42
N GLY A 194 12.61 -27.86 -3.29
CA GLY A 194 14.03 -28.22 -3.29
C GLY A 194 14.92 -27.18 -3.97
N VAL A 195 14.54 -25.90 -3.89
CA VAL A 195 15.29 -24.81 -4.51
C VAL A 195 16.34 -24.31 -3.53
N GLU A 196 17.61 -24.32 -3.94
CA GLU A 196 18.73 -23.84 -3.12
C GLU A 196 19.15 -22.40 -3.47
N SER A 197 18.87 -21.96 -4.70
CA SER A 197 19.22 -20.63 -5.18
C SER A 197 18.23 -20.12 -6.23
N PHE A 198 18.08 -18.80 -6.36
CA PHE A 198 17.10 -18.20 -7.26
C PHE A 198 17.45 -16.78 -7.72
N HIS A 199 16.81 -16.35 -8.81
CA HIS A 199 16.78 -14.96 -9.24
C HIS A 199 15.56 -14.23 -8.68
N PHE A 200 15.77 -13.09 -8.02
CA PHE A 200 14.71 -12.29 -7.41
C PHE A 200 14.26 -11.15 -8.32
N ARG A 201 12.96 -11.05 -8.57
CA ARG A 201 12.31 -9.98 -9.34
C ARG A 201 11.20 -9.35 -8.52
N GLU A 202 11.43 -8.13 -8.04
CA GLU A 202 10.39 -7.39 -7.31
C GLU A 202 9.69 -6.40 -8.24
N VAL A 203 8.36 -6.30 -8.12
CA VAL A 203 7.53 -5.40 -8.90
C VAL A 203 6.85 -4.41 -7.96
N GLY A 204 6.86 -3.12 -8.32
CA GLY A 204 6.46 -2.05 -7.40
C GLY A 204 7.51 -1.80 -6.31
N SER A 205 8.78 -1.87 -6.70
CA SER A 205 9.91 -1.86 -5.75
C SER A 205 10.15 -0.49 -5.13
N SER A 206 9.48 0.58 -5.57
CA SER A 206 9.73 1.97 -5.16
C SER A 206 11.22 2.34 -5.27
N SER A 207 11.97 2.27 -4.17
CA SER A 207 13.41 2.55 -4.13
C SER A 207 14.30 1.31 -4.11
N GLY A 208 13.73 0.11 -4.07
CA GLY A 208 14.44 -1.16 -4.14
C GLY A 208 14.93 -1.69 -2.79
N LEU A 209 14.49 -1.16 -1.65
CA LEU A 209 15.03 -1.56 -0.34
C LEU A 209 14.76 -3.03 0.01
N ASN A 210 13.63 -3.59 -0.44
CA ASN A 210 13.29 -4.98 -0.19
C ASN A 210 14.12 -5.96 -1.04
N LEU A 211 14.74 -5.51 -2.12
CA LEU A 211 15.72 -6.31 -2.88
C LEU A 211 16.95 -6.68 -2.04
N LEU A 212 17.18 -5.96 -0.93
CA LEU A 212 18.25 -6.19 0.02
C LEU A 212 17.81 -7.03 1.23
N PHE A 213 16.69 -7.77 1.13
CA PHE A 213 16.15 -8.55 2.26
C PHE A 213 17.19 -9.49 2.90
N ASP A 214 18.12 -10.05 2.11
CA ASP A 214 19.19 -10.93 2.59
C ASP A 214 20.26 -10.21 3.44
N ARG A 215 20.22 -8.87 3.49
CA ARG A 215 21.03 -8.02 4.38
C ARG A 215 20.32 -7.63 5.68
N PHE A 216 19.08 -8.06 5.88
CA PHE A 216 18.33 -7.83 7.11
C PHE A 216 18.42 -9.03 8.04
N PHE A 217 18.12 -8.84 9.33
CA PHE A 217 18.09 -9.94 10.30
C PHE A 217 16.67 -10.43 10.55
N PHE A 218 16.46 -11.74 10.45
CA PHE A 218 15.19 -12.38 10.80
C PHE A 218 15.45 -13.46 11.84
N GLU A 219 14.63 -13.47 12.89
CA GLU A 219 14.62 -14.53 13.89
C GLU A 219 13.17 -14.90 14.21
N ASN A 220 12.83 -16.18 14.02
CA ASN A 220 11.53 -16.72 14.39
C ASN A 220 11.68 -18.16 14.89
N ASP A 221 11.15 -18.43 16.08
CA ASP A 221 11.15 -19.77 16.70
C ASP A 221 12.54 -20.44 16.77
N GLY A 222 13.56 -19.66 17.11
CA GLY A 222 14.96 -20.14 17.18
C GLY A 222 15.62 -20.37 15.82
N ARG A 223 14.92 -20.11 14.71
CA ARG A 223 15.48 -20.08 13.36
C ARG A 223 15.95 -18.66 13.04
N VAL A 224 17.03 -18.56 12.27
CA VAL A 224 17.59 -17.28 11.84
C VAL A 224 17.80 -17.26 10.33
N PHE A 225 17.67 -16.08 9.74
CA PHE A 225 18.01 -15.81 8.34
C PHE A 225 18.59 -14.40 8.19
N GLY A 226 19.50 -14.24 7.21
CA GLY A 226 20.13 -12.98 6.85
C GLY A 226 21.30 -12.56 7.76
N ASP A 227 21.60 -11.26 7.77
CA ASP A 227 22.78 -10.70 8.43
C ASP A 227 22.54 -10.48 9.93
N ARG A 228 23.32 -11.16 10.78
CA ARG A 228 23.20 -11.08 12.25
C ARG A 228 23.49 -9.70 12.83
N ASP A 229 24.31 -8.90 12.14
CA ASP A 229 24.74 -7.57 12.57
C ASP A 229 23.87 -6.45 12.00
N SER A 230 22.84 -6.79 11.20
CA SER A 230 21.93 -5.82 10.61
C SER A 230 21.21 -4.98 11.65
N ARG A 231 21.08 -3.68 11.37
CA ARG A 231 20.22 -2.74 12.11
C ARG A 231 18.74 -2.90 11.78
N VAL A 232 18.40 -3.43 10.61
CA VAL A 232 17.03 -3.85 10.28
C VAL A 232 16.82 -5.25 10.83
N ARG A 233 15.97 -5.37 11.84
CA ARG A 233 15.78 -6.60 12.61
C ARG A 233 14.30 -6.94 12.75
N PHE A 234 14.00 -8.21 12.56
CA PHE A 234 12.68 -8.81 12.73
C PHE A 234 12.79 -9.97 13.71
N THR A 235 12.63 -9.65 15.00
CA THR A 235 12.77 -10.58 16.12
C THR A 235 11.44 -11.24 16.49
N ALA A 236 11.43 -12.09 17.53
CA ALA A 236 10.27 -12.90 17.92
C ALA A 236 8.95 -12.11 18.07
N ASP A 237 9.01 -10.85 18.48
CA ASP A 237 7.88 -9.91 18.65
C ASP A 237 7.32 -9.36 17.34
N THR A 238 8.07 -9.49 16.24
CA THR A 238 7.60 -9.12 14.89
C THR A 238 6.60 -10.11 14.34
N TRP A 239 6.67 -11.38 14.75
CA TRP A 239 5.89 -12.47 14.16
C TRP A 239 4.58 -12.69 14.92
N GLY A 240 3.55 -13.15 14.20
CA GLY A 240 2.28 -13.53 14.79
C GLY A 240 2.22 -15.02 15.14
N THR A 241 1.09 -15.42 15.72
CA THR A 241 0.76 -16.81 16.07
C THR A 241 -0.44 -17.27 15.23
N PRO A 242 -0.42 -18.46 14.60
CA PRO A 242 0.66 -19.45 14.60
C PRO A 242 1.91 -18.99 13.83
N LYS A 243 3.10 -19.33 14.35
CA LYS A 243 4.38 -18.93 13.75
C LYS A 243 4.58 -19.59 12.37
N VAL A 244 5.26 -18.87 11.49
CA VAL A 244 5.74 -19.35 10.19
C VAL A 244 7.14 -19.98 10.30
N ASP A 245 7.45 -20.96 9.47
CA ASP A 245 8.80 -21.52 9.38
C ASP A 245 9.64 -20.74 8.36
N ILE A 246 10.68 -20.07 8.84
CA ILE A 246 11.61 -19.28 8.02
C ILE A 246 12.89 -20.04 7.62
N SER A 247 12.99 -21.34 7.93
CA SER A 247 14.14 -22.18 7.57
C SER A 247 14.14 -22.57 6.09
N GLY A 248 15.30 -22.85 5.51
CA GLY A 248 15.39 -23.27 4.11
C GLY A 248 15.11 -22.17 3.09
N CYS A 249 15.30 -20.90 3.45
CA CYS A 249 15.31 -19.81 2.49
C CYS A 249 16.46 -20.01 1.48
N PRO A 250 16.18 -20.04 0.16
CA PRO A 250 17.22 -20.17 -0.87
C PRO A 250 18.09 -18.92 -0.97
N THR A 251 19.28 -19.09 -1.54
CA THR A 251 20.22 -17.99 -1.77
C THR A 251 19.81 -17.17 -3.00
N VAL A 252 19.78 -15.84 -2.86
CA VAL A 252 19.55 -14.94 -4.00
C VAL A 252 20.82 -14.81 -4.85
N VAL A 253 20.73 -15.18 -6.13
CA VAL A 253 21.84 -15.14 -7.10
C VAL A 253 21.90 -13.80 -7.82
N SER A 254 20.73 -13.30 -8.24
CA SER A 254 20.61 -11.95 -8.78
C SER A 254 19.29 -11.32 -8.35
N ARG A 255 19.28 -9.99 -8.30
CA ARG A 255 18.13 -9.18 -7.89
C ARG A 255 17.91 -8.07 -8.92
N ALA A 256 16.66 -7.83 -9.28
CA ALA A 256 16.25 -6.67 -10.06
C ALA A 256 14.84 -6.28 -9.64
N GLY A 257 14.50 -5.00 -9.78
CA GLY A 257 13.15 -4.52 -9.51
C GLY A 257 12.69 -3.47 -10.51
N CYS A 258 11.39 -3.26 -10.59
CA CYS A 258 10.80 -2.15 -11.34
C CYS A 258 9.76 -1.38 -10.52
N ASP A 259 9.58 -0.11 -10.91
CA ASP A 259 8.51 0.75 -10.43
C ASP A 259 8.09 1.70 -11.56
N ILE A 260 6.89 2.26 -11.51
CA ILE A 260 6.45 3.26 -12.49
C ILE A 260 7.07 4.64 -12.21
N ALA A 261 7.51 4.87 -10.97
CA ALA A 261 8.15 6.11 -10.54
C ALA A 261 9.22 5.78 -9.48
N PRO A 262 10.32 5.11 -9.88
CA PRO A 262 11.34 4.67 -8.93
C PRO A 262 12.03 5.85 -8.24
N LEU A 263 12.45 5.64 -7.00
CA LEU A 263 13.18 6.64 -6.22
C LEU A 263 14.63 6.19 -6.00
N ASP A 264 15.57 6.97 -6.54
CA ASP A 264 16.99 6.75 -6.29
C ASP A 264 17.39 7.32 -4.92
N ILE A 265 17.75 6.45 -3.98
CA ILE A 265 18.13 6.88 -2.62
C ILE A 265 19.45 7.66 -2.57
N ARG A 266 20.23 7.70 -3.65
CA ARG A 266 21.46 8.50 -3.72
C ARG A 266 21.16 9.99 -3.78
N ASP A 267 19.94 10.35 -4.20
CA ASP A 267 19.41 11.71 -4.14
C ASP A 267 18.77 11.97 -2.76
N PRO A 268 19.32 12.89 -1.95
CA PRO A 268 18.78 13.23 -0.63
C PRO A 268 17.29 13.65 -0.67
N GLU A 269 16.84 14.31 -1.73
CA GLU A 269 15.44 14.76 -1.85
C GLU A 269 14.49 13.58 -2.06
N ARG A 270 14.95 12.50 -2.69
CA ARG A 270 14.19 11.26 -2.88
C ARG A 270 14.10 10.45 -1.59
N ARG A 271 15.19 10.42 -0.81
CA ARG A 271 15.19 9.84 0.55
C ARG A 271 14.19 10.56 1.44
N LEU A 272 14.18 11.89 1.37
CA LEU A 272 13.22 12.71 2.09
C LEU A 272 11.78 12.38 1.69
N THR A 273 11.51 12.20 0.39
CA THR A 273 10.21 11.75 -0.10
C THR A 273 9.80 10.40 0.50
N LEU A 274 10.68 9.39 0.51
CA LEU A 274 10.39 8.09 1.14
C LEU A 274 10.04 8.21 2.62
N LEU A 275 10.86 8.95 3.38
CA LEU A 275 10.66 9.17 4.82
C LEU A 275 9.34 9.90 5.09
N SER A 276 8.97 10.85 4.24
CA SER A 276 7.76 11.66 4.43
C SER A 276 6.46 10.85 4.34
N PHE A 277 6.46 9.69 3.67
CA PHE A 277 5.31 8.79 3.60
C PHE A 277 5.20 7.82 4.78
N VAL A 278 6.16 7.83 5.72
CA VAL A 278 5.99 7.18 7.02
C VAL A 278 5.31 8.17 7.97
N TRP A 279 4.29 7.70 8.68
CA TRP A 279 3.50 8.57 9.55
C TRP A 279 4.33 9.02 10.78
N PRO A 280 4.16 10.28 11.23
CA PRO A 280 5.06 10.89 12.18
C PRO A 280 5.06 10.23 13.57
N ASP A 281 3.99 9.55 13.95
CA ASP A 281 3.84 8.81 15.21
C ASP A 281 4.18 7.31 15.10
N GLN A 282 4.63 6.83 13.94
CA GLN A 282 5.03 5.44 13.74
C GLN A 282 6.55 5.27 13.81
N GLN A 283 7.14 5.63 14.96
CA GLN A 283 8.59 5.69 15.17
C GLN A 283 9.32 4.41 14.75
N GLN A 284 8.80 3.23 15.10
CA GLN A 284 9.42 1.95 14.72
C GLN A 284 9.50 1.74 13.20
N ARG A 285 8.49 2.22 12.43
CA ARG A 285 8.51 2.17 10.96
C ARG A 285 9.55 3.16 10.43
N PHE A 286 9.62 4.34 11.03
CA PHE A 286 10.55 5.39 10.66
C PHE A 286 12.01 4.96 10.87
N ASP A 287 12.33 4.42 12.05
CA ASP A 287 13.66 3.92 12.39
C ASP A 287 14.08 2.76 11.48
N ARG A 288 13.16 1.84 11.18
CA ARG A 288 13.41 0.72 10.28
C ARG A 288 13.70 1.19 8.85
N LEU A 289 12.95 2.17 8.34
CA LEU A 289 13.20 2.74 7.02
C LEU A 289 14.55 3.46 6.98
N HIS A 290 14.89 4.23 8.01
CA HIS A 290 16.21 4.85 8.14
C HIS A 290 17.35 3.82 8.12
N ALA A 291 17.24 2.76 8.92
CA ALA A 291 18.24 1.69 8.95
C ALA A 291 18.39 0.99 7.58
N ALA A 292 17.29 0.76 6.86
CA ALA A 292 17.34 0.18 5.52
C ALA A 292 17.98 1.13 4.50
N LEU A 293 17.71 2.44 4.58
CA LEU A 293 18.35 3.45 3.74
C LEU A 293 19.86 3.53 3.99
N GLU A 294 20.31 3.36 5.22
CA GLU A 294 21.74 3.29 5.56
C GLU A 294 22.39 2.05 4.94
N ILE A 295 21.82 0.86 5.17
CA ILE A 295 22.30 -0.41 4.58
C ILE A 295 22.41 -0.27 3.05
N ALA A 296 21.37 0.26 2.41
CA ALA A 296 21.34 0.43 0.97
C ALA A 296 22.40 1.42 0.46
N SER A 297 22.74 2.47 1.23
CA SER A 297 23.74 3.46 0.81
C SER A 297 25.17 2.96 0.81
N THR A 298 25.46 1.96 1.63
CA THR A 298 26.80 1.37 1.72
C THR A 298 26.89 0.03 0.99
N SER A 299 25.78 -0.48 0.48
CA SER A 299 25.72 -1.80 -0.16
C SER A 299 26.09 -1.71 -1.64
N PRO A 300 27.09 -2.48 -2.12
CA PRO A 300 27.37 -2.58 -3.56
C PRO A 300 26.26 -3.32 -4.33
N LEU A 301 25.31 -3.92 -3.60
CA LEU A 301 24.19 -4.67 -4.17
C LEU A 301 22.98 -3.77 -4.47
N TYR A 302 22.97 -2.54 -3.95
CA TYR A 302 21.90 -1.60 -4.21
C TYR A 302 21.88 -1.18 -5.68
N GLN A 303 20.68 -1.27 -6.27
CA GLN A 303 20.41 -0.83 -7.63
C GLN A 303 19.10 -0.06 -7.61
N VAL A 304 19.06 1.05 -8.35
CA VAL A 304 17.80 1.78 -8.56
C VAL A 304 16.88 0.91 -9.41
N PRO A 305 15.61 0.70 -9.00
CA PRO A 305 14.66 -0.05 -9.82
C PRO A 305 14.49 0.56 -11.21
N THR A 306 14.20 -0.28 -12.20
CA THR A 306 13.92 0.17 -13.56
C THR A 306 12.58 0.90 -13.61
N GLU A 307 12.54 2.06 -14.25
CA GLU A 307 11.28 2.75 -14.55
C GLU A 307 10.55 2.03 -15.68
N ALA A 308 9.48 1.30 -15.37
CA ALA A 308 8.76 0.49 -16.35
C ALA A 308 7.34 0.10 -15.90
N ASP A 309 6.46 -0.21 -16.86
CA ASP A 309 5.23 -0.95 -16.59
C ASP A 309 5.57 -2.38 -16.11
N ALA A 310 4.81 -2.85 -15.12
CA ALA A 310 5.03 -4.13 -14.47
C ALA A 310 4.96 -5.32 -15.43
N ALA A 311 3.99 -5.31 -16.36
CA ALA A 311 3.77 -6.42 -17.28
C ALA A 311 4.87 -6.50 -18.34
N ASP A 312 5.28 -5.36 -18.88
CA ASP A 312 6.37 -5.28 -19.86
C ASP A 312 7.70 -5.68 -19.23
N TRP A 313 7.97 -5.16 -18.04
CA TRP A 313 9.20 -5.47 -17.33
C TRP A 313 9.30 -6.95 -16.97
N ILE A 314 8.24 -7.55 -16.41
CA ILE A 314 8.32 -8.95 -15.99
C ILE A 314 8.48 -9.90 -17.18
N ASP A 315 7.84 -9.59 -18.32
CA ASP A 315 7.98 -10.42 -19.51
C ASP A 315 9.39 -10.40 -20.07
N ALA A 316 10.04 -9.22 -20.08
CA ALA A 316 11.44 -9.09 -20.47
C ALA A 316 12.37 -9.82 -19.48
N GLN A 317 12.21 -9.57 -18.18
CA GLN A 317 13.05 -10.18 -17.15
C GLN A 317 13.02 -11.70 -17.15
N LEU A 318 11.84 -12.31 -17.35
CA LEU A 318 11.72 -13.76 -17.41
C LEU A 318 12.20 -14.36 -18.74
N GLY A 319 12.29 -13.55 -19.80
CA GLY A 319 12.90 -13.93 -21.06
C GLY A 319 14.43 -13.97 -21.02
N ASP A 320 15.04 -13.09 -20.23
CA ASP A 320 16.50 -12.95 -20.15
C ASP A 320 17.16 -13.91 -19.14
N VAL A 321 16.38 -14.43 -18.19
CA VAL A 321 16.89 -15.37 -17.18
C VAL A 321 16.96 -16.78 -17.77
N ALA A 322 18.15 -17.39 -17.70
CA ALA A 322 18.38 -18.80 -18.04
C ALA A 322 17.39 -19.72 -17.32
N ASP A 323 17.28 -20.98 -17.72
CA ASP A 323 16.37 -21.98 -17.13
C ASP A 323 16.80 -22.39 -15.70
N GLU A 324 16.79 -21.41 -14.79
CA GLU A 324 17.16 -21.44 -13.37
C GLU A 324 15.96 -20.92 -12.53
N PRO A 325 15.91 -21.20 -11.21
CA PRO A 325 14.77 -20.80 -10.40
C PRO A 325 14.58 -19.28 -10.31
N VAL A 326 13.34 -18.82 -10.41
CA VAL A 326 13.00 -17.39 -10.32
C VAL A 326 11.86 -17.17 -9.35
N VAL A 327 11.95 -16.11 -8.55
CA VAL A 327 10.86 -15.63 -7.70
C VAL A 327 10.48 -14.23 -8.12
N VAL A 328 9.22 -14.08 -8.51
CA VAL A 328 8.56 -12.79 -8.75
C VAL A 328 7.79 -12.42 -7.50
N PHE A 329 8.03 -11.24 -6.95
CA PHE A 329 7.36 -10.76 -5.75
C PHE A 329 6.76 -9.37 -5.97
N HIS A 330 5.58 -9.14 -5.40
CA HIS A 330 5.04 -7.81 -5.22
C HIS A 330 4.23 -7.70 -3.94
N SER A 331 4.14 -6.48 -3.40
CA SER A 331 3.42 -6.24 -2.15
C SER A 331 2.66 -4.91 -2.13
N ILE A 332 1.34 -4.99 -1.92
CA ILE A 332 0.40 -3.85 -1.86
C ILE A 332 0.62 -2.90 -3.04
N VAL A 333 0.78 -3.46 -4.24
CA VAL A 333 0.92 -2.68 -5.49
C VAL A 333 -0.17 -3.02 -6.49
N TRP A 334 -0.76 -4.21 -6.39
CA TRP A 334 -1.67 -4.74 -7.40
C TRP A 334 -2.88 -3.82 -7.65
N GLN A 335 -3.37 -3.14 -6.61
CA GLN A 335 -4.48 -2.19 -6.71
C GLN A 335 -4.19 -0.98 -7.60
N TYR A 336 -2.92 -0.60 -7.78
CA TYR A 336 -2.53 0.54 -8.61
C TYR A 336 -2.43 0.19 -10.10
N PHE A 337 -2.38 -1.09 -10.45
CA PHE A 337 -2.31 -1.52 -11.84
C PHE A 337 -3.64 -1.34 -12.55
N SER A 338 -3.55 -0.89 -13.80
CA SER A 338 -4.68 -0.93 -14.73
C SER A 338 -5.14 -2.38 -14.94
N GLN A 339 -6.38 -2.57 -15.35
CA GLN A 339 -6.87 -3.92 -15.67
C GLN A 339 -6.06 -4.55 -16.81
N GLU A 340 -5.68 -3.75 -17.80
CA GLU A 340 -4.82 -4.18 -18.91
C GLU A 340 -3.45 -4.67 -18.42
N THR A 341 -2.77 -3.90 -17.56
CA THR A 341 -1.49 -4.29 -16.94
C THR A 341 -1.64 -5.60 -16.16
N LYS A 342 -2.71 -5.75 -15.36
CA LYS A 342 -2.97 -6.99 -14.59
C LYS A 342 -3.11 -8.21 -15.50
N ASP A 343 -3.85 -8.07 -16.60
CA ASP A 343 -4.12 -9.18 -17.51
C ASP A 343 -2.87 -9.57 -18.32
N ARG A 344 -2.10 -8.58 -18.80
CA ARG A 344 -0.80 -8.79 -19.44
C ARG A 344 0.22 -9.41 -18.49
N PHE A 345 0.28 -8.96 -17.23
CA PHE A 345 1.18 -9.51 -16.22
C PHE A 345 0.91 -10.99 -15.96
N ARG A 346 -0.36 -11.36 -15.74
CA ARG A 346 -0.77 -12.77 -15.56
C ARG A 346 -0.46 -13.61 -16.80
N ALA A 347 -0.72 -13.08 -18.00
CA ALA A 347 -0.43 -13.78 -19.24
C ALA A 347 1.08 -14.02 -19.43
N ALA A 348 1.91 -13.02 -19.10
CA ALA A 348 3.37 -13.15 -19.14
C ALA A 348 3.86 -14.23 -18.18
N LEU A 349 3.44 -14.20 -16.91
CA LEU A 349 3.83 -15.22 -15.92
C LEU A 349 3.42 -16.63 -16.35
N ARG A 350 2.18 -16.82 -16.79
CA ARG A 350 1.69 -18.13 -17.26
C ARG A 350 2.53 -18.63 -18.44
N ARG A 351 2.66 -17.81 -19.49
CA ARG A 351 3.42 -18.18 -20.70
C ARG A 351 4.87 -18.52 -20.36
N ARG A 352 5.52 -17.71 -19.52
CA ARG A 352 6.93 -17.92 -19.14
C ARG A 352 7.09 -19.15 -18.24
N GLY A 353 6.18 -19.36 -17.30
CA GLY A 353 6.17 -20.56 -16.44
C GLY A 353 6.00 -21.85 -17.24
N GLU A 354 5.10 -21.86 -18.22
CA GLU A 354 4.84 -23.01 -19.12
C GLU A 354 6.03 -23.35 -20.05
N GLN A 355 6.96 -22.41 -20.25
CA GLN A 355 8.12 -22.58 -21.13
C GLN A 355 9.40 -23.03 -20.40
N ARG A 356 9.37 -23.13 -19.07
CA ARG A 356 10.56 -23.35 -18.23
C ARG A 356 10.52 -24.72 -17.57
N ARG A 357 11.70 -25.32 -17.37
CA ARG A 357 11.84 -26.52 -16.53
C ARG A 357 12.08 -26.13 -15.09
N ALA A 358 12.97 -25.15 -14.87
CA ALA A 358 13.28 -24.68 -13.53
C ALA A 358 12.09 -23.95 -12.88
N PRO A 359 11.92 -24.05 -11.54
CA PRO A 359 10.80 -23.45 -10.84
C PRO A 359 10.67 -21.93 -11.01
N LEU A 360 9.48 -21.47 -11.40
CA LEU A 360 9.08 -20.06 -11.35
C LEU A 360 8.03 -19.89 -10.25
N ALA A 361 8.32 -19.09 -9.23
CA ALA A 361 7.34 -18.73 -8.20
C ALA A 361 6.83 -17.30 -8.40
N TRP A 362 5.52 -17.13 -8.31
CA TRP A 362 4.86 -15.84 -8.19
C TRP A 362 4.31 -15.67 -6.77
N LEU A 363 5.06 -14.95 -5.94
CA LEU A 363 4.68 -14.56 -4.58
C LEU A 363 3.99 -13.20 -4.60
N ARG A 364 2.90 -13.08 -3.84
CA ARG A 364 2.10 -11.85 -3.77
C ARG A 364 1.59 -11.61 -2.37
N MET A 365 1.90 -10.43 -1.82
CA MET A 365 1.29 -9.93 -0.58
C MET A 365 0.28 -8.84 -0.92
N GLU A 366 -1.01 -9.15 -0.95
CA GLU A 366 -2.05 -8.22 -1.42
C GLU A 366 -3.27 -8.20 -0.49
N PRO A 367 -4.09 -7.12 -0.51
CA PRO A 367 -5.29 -7.04 0.32
C PRO A 367 -6.25 -8.22 0.08
N ALA A 368 -6.66 -8.92 1.15
CA ALA A 368 -7.50 -10.11 1.09
C ALA A 368 -8.59 -10.12 2.18
N GLY A 369 -9.41 -9.05 2.21
CA GLY A 369 -10.42 -8.84 3.24
C GLY A 369 -9.84 -8.12 4.46
N ALA A 370 -9.97 -8.71 5.66
CA ALA A 370 -9.59 -8.05 6.92
C ALA A 370 -8.08 -7.81 7.07
N ALA A 371 -7.24 -8.58 6.37
CA ALA A 371 -5.79 -8.44 6.37
C ALA A 371 -5.23 -8.88 5.00
N PRO A 372 -4.05 -8.39 4.59
CA PRO A 372 -3.37 -8.96 3.44
C PRO A 372 -2.96 -10.41 3.70
N ASP A 373 -3.01 -11.21 2.65
CA ASP A 373 -2.46 -12.56 2.62
C ASP A 373 -1.19 -12.63 1.76
N LEU A 374 -0.39 -13.67 1.99
CA LEU A 374 0.71 -14.07 1.12
C LEU A 374 0.24 -15.29 0.35
N LYS A 375 0.21 -15.18 -0.97
CA LYS A 375 -0.07 -16.32 -1.85
C LYS A 375 1.10 -16.65 -2.75
N ILE A 376 1.17 -17.91 -3.16
CA ILE A 376 2.15 -18.43 -4.11
C ILE A 376 1.46 -19.17 -5.26
N THR A 377 1.96 -18.97 -6.48
CA THR A 377 1.75 -19.89 -7.61
C THR A 377 3.12 -20.34 -8.09
N VAL A 378 3.31 -21.64 -8.34
CA VAL A 378 4.59 -22.19 -8.78
C VAL A 378 4.41 -23.00 -10.06
N TRP A 379 5.27 -22.73 -11.04
CA TRP A 379 5.42 -23.54 -12.24
C TRP A 379 6.73 -24.33 -12.18
N THR A 380 6.69 -25.62 -12.50
CA THR A 380 7.87 -26.50 -12.67
C THR A 380 7.61 -27.43 -13.84
N ASP A 381 8.62 -27.67 -14.68
CA ASP A 381 8.50 -28.50 -15.90
C ASP A 381 7.31 -28.09 -16.79
N GLY A 382 7.08 -26.79 -16.93
CA GLY A 382 6.01 -26.22 -17.73
C GLY A 382 4.60 -26.38 -17.14
N THR A 383 4.47 -26.88 -15.91
CA THR A 383 3.17 -27.16 -15.27
C THR A 383 3.00 -26.41 -13.96
N VAL A 384 1.78 -26.02 -13.63
CA VAL A 384 1.47 -25.42 -12.32
C VAL A 384 1.45 -26.52 -11.26
N VAL A 385 2.37 -26.45 -10.29
CA VAL A 385 2.50 -27.42 -9.18
C VAL A 385 1.94 -26.87 -7.87
N GLU A 386 1.82 -25.55 -7.74
CA GLU A 386 1.05 -24.87 -6.70
C GLU A 386 0.24 -23.75 -7.35
N ASP A 387 -1.06 -23.67 -7.04
CA ASP A 387 -1.94 -22.64 -7.59
C ASP A 387 -2.66 -21.86 -6.48
N ASP A 388 -2.52 -20.54 -6.54
CA ASP A 388 -3.04 -19.54 -5.59
C ASP A 388 -3.00 -19.96 -4.10
N HIS A 389 -1.96 -20.67 -3.68
CA HIS A 389 -1.88 -21.25 -2.35
C HIS A 389 -1.57 -20.16 -1.31
N ALA A 390 -2.45 -20.00 -0.32
CA ALA A 390 -2.29 -19.01 0.75
C ALA A 390 -1.40 -19.55 1.87
N LEU A 391 -0.27 -18.88 2.12
CA LEU A 391 0.77 -19.30 3.05
C LEU A 391 0.65 -18.62 4.43
N ALA A 392 0.34 -17.33 4.43
CA ALA A 392 0.41 -16.50 5.63
C ALA A 392 -0.48 -15.26 5.52
N THR A 393 -0.71 -14.58 6.63
CA THR A 393 -1.32 -13.25 6.71
C THR A 393 -0.52 -12.35 7.65
N SER A 394 -0.58 -11.04 7.47
CA SER A 394 0.10 -10.05 8.32
C SER A 394 -0.68 -8.73 8.38
N SER A 395 -0.20 -7.75 9.14
CA SER A 395 -0.60 -6.35 8.91
C SER A 395 -0.15 -5.86 7.52
N TYR A 396 -0.67 -4.73 7.04
CA TYR A 396 -0.22 -4.06 5.81
C TYR A 396 1.28 -3.69 5.80
N HIS A 397 1.91 -3.70 6.97
CA HIS A 397 3.32 -3.39 7.15
C HIS A 397 4.21 -4.62 7.38
N GLY A 398 3.66 -5.84 7.23
CA GLY A 398 4.40 -7.09 7.43
C GLY A 398 4.72 -7.42 8.90
N ILE A 399 4.17 -6.66 9.84
CA ILE A 399 4.24 -7.00 11.27
C ILE A 399 3.09 -7.95 11.61
N GLY A 400 3.34 -8.93 12.47
CA GLY A 400 2.38 -9.95 12.86
C GLY A 400 2.20 -11.07 11.82
N THR A 401 3.20 -11.28 10.96
CA THR A 401 3.22 -12.35 9.95
C THR A 401 3.04 -13.71 10.62
N ARG A 402 1.98 -14.42 10.23
CA ARG A 402 1.55 -15.69 10.81
C ARG A 402 0.98 -16.62 9.75
N ARG A 403 1.05 -17.92 10.01
CA ARG A 403 0.48 -18.96 9.14
C ARG A 403 -1.06 -18.87 9.12
N ILE A 404 -1.66 -19.19 7.98
CA ILE A 404 -3.12 -19.35 7.81
C ILE A 404 -3.59 -20.69 8.36
#